data_AF-A0A543D9S3-F1
#
_entry.id   AF-A0A543D9S3-F1
#
_cell.length_a   1.000
_cell.length_b   1.000
_cell.length_c   1.000
_cell.angle_alpha   90.00
_cell.angle_beta   90.00
_cell.angle_gamma   90.00
#
_symmetry.space_group_name_H-M   'P 1'
#
loop_
_entity.id
_entity.type
_entity.pdbx_description
1 polymer ?
#
loop_
_entity_poly.entity_id
_entity_poly.type
_entity_poly.pdbx_seq_one_letter_code
_entity_poly.pdbx_strand_id
1 'polypeptide(L)'
;MSRAGSALSGAEVRTTITVPMIGVDVQDRPADALSVLAELGVAFPSVTDPDGALQRALNGPRVLPLSFVVRPDGSVQLVPPRVFRSVEEVRQAVAEHLRAGHG
;
A
#
# COMPACT_ATOMS: atom_id res chain seq x y z
N MET A 1 3.51 -4.21 -56.90
CA MET A 1 4.68 -3.93 -56.03
C MET A 1 4.47 -2.59 -55.34
N SER A 2 4.28 -2.56 -54.01
CA SER A 2 4.86 -1.58 -53.08
C SER A 2 4.41 -1.89 -51.65
N ARG A 3 5.38 -2.06 -50.74
CA ARG A 3 5.21 -2.20 -49.29
C ARG A 3 5.25 -0.82 -48.64
N ALA A 4 4.44 -0.60 -47.61
CA ALA A 4 4.72 0.14 -46.36
C ALA A 4 3.37 0.28 -45.62
N GLY A 5 3.20 0.01 -44.33
CA GLY A 5 4.16 -0.01 -43.24
C GLY A 5 3.72 0.99 -42.18
N SER A 6 3.35 0.47 -41.01
CA SER A 6 3.24 1.17 -39.72
C SER A 6 1.94 1.92 -39.39
N ALA A 7 1.06 1.21 -38.68
CA ALA A 7 0.23 1.80 -37.63
C ALA A 7 0.12 0.81 -36.46
N LEU A 8 1.26 0.45 -35.87
CA LEU A 8 1.28 -0.07 -34.50
C LEU A 8 1.51 1.13 -33.58
N SER A 9 0.45 1.91 -33.38
CA SER A 9 0.38 2.89 -32.29
C SER A 9 0.45 2.08 -30.99
N GLY A 10 1.50 2.34 -30.20
CA GLY A 10 1.90 1.54 -29.06
C GLY A 10 0.77 1.27 -28.10
N ALA A 11 0.40 -0.01 -27.97
CA ALA A 11 -0.30 -0.49 -26.81
C ALA A 11 0.69 -0.43 -25.64
N GLU A 12 0.57 0.60 -24.80
CA GLU A 12 1.26 0.65 -23.52
C GLU A 12 0.83 -0.58 -22.71
N VAL A 13 1.74 -1.53 -22.49
CA VAL A 13 1.45 -2.70 -21.65
C VAL A 13 1.32 -2.18 -20.21
N ARG A 14 0.07 -1.95 -19.77
CA ARG A 14 -0.21 -1.69 -18.36
C ARG A 14 -0.05 -3.01 -17.62
N THR A 15 1.14 -3.24 -17.06
CA THR A 15 1.35 -4.34 -16.12
C THR A 15 0.52 -4.06 -14.86
N THR A 16 -0.47 -4.90 -14.61
CA THR A 16 -1.18 -4.89 -13.33
C THR A 16 -0.28 -5.52 -12.28
N ILE A 17 0.14 -4.72 -11.30
CA ILE A 17 0.81 -5.22 -10.10
C ILE A 17 -0.22 -5.43 -8.99
N THR A 18 -0.18 -6.60 -8.36
CA THR A 18 -0.93 -6.90 -7.12
C THR A 18 0.00 -6.70 -5.94
N VAL A 19 -0.42 -5.90 -4.97
CA VAL A 19 0.36 -5.59 -3.78
C VAL A 19 -0.35 -6.18 -2.57
N PRO A 20 0.26 -7.14 -1.84
CA PRO A 20 -0.32 -7.68 -0.61
C PRO A 20 -0.50 -6.59 0.44
N MET A 21 -1.60 -6.64 1.21
CA MET A 21 -1.93 -5.63 2.21
C MET A 21 -2.09 -6.21 3.61
N ILE A 22 -1.39 -5.55 4.53
CA ILE A 22 -1.37 -5.63 5.99
C ILE A 22 -2.30 -4.66 6.74
N GLY A 23 -3.44 -5.02 7.32
CA GLY A 23 -4.07 -4.18 8.35
C GLY A 23 -3.37 -4.33 9.70
N VAL A 24 -3.04 -3.24 10.39
CA VAL A 24 -2.53 -3.31 11.78
C VAL A 24 -3.28 -2.32 12.65
N ASP A 25 -4.01 -2.84 13.63
CA ASP A 25 -4.55 -2.04 14.72
C ASP A 25 -3.53 -1.93 15.87
N VAL A 26 -3.30 -0.72 16.38
CA VAL A 26 -2.29 -0.45 17.41
C VAL A 26 -2.88 0.14 18.69
N GLN A 27 -4.20 0.31 18.78
CA GLN A 27 -4.85 1.03 19.89
C GLN A 27 -6.01 0.25 20.52
N ASP A 28 -6.76 -0.49 19.72
CA ASP A 28 -8.00 -1.12 20.12
C ASP A 28 -7.78 -2.53 20.67
N ARG A 29 -8.76 -3.00 21.44
CA ARG A 29 -8.79 -4.41 21.84
C ARG A 29 -9.07 -5.26 20.59
N PRO A 30 -8.46 -6.45 20.44
CA PRO A 30 -8.61 -7.26 19.24
C PRO A 30 -10.06 -7.59 18.85
N ALA A 31 -10.94 -7.80 19.84
CA ALA A 31 -12.34 -8.07 19.58
C ALA A 31 -13.08 -6.85 18.97
N ASP A 32 -12.76 -5.64 19.42
CA ASP A 32 -13.43 -4.41 18.96
C ASP A 32 -12.99 -4.08 17.52
N ALA A 33 -11.68 -4.17 17.26
CA ALA A 33 -11.12 -4.00 15.92
C ALA A 33 -11.74 -5.00 14.92
N LEU A 34 -11.84 -6.28 15.31
CA LEU A 34 -12.44 -7.32 14.47
C LEU A 34 -13.93 -7.03 14.17
N SER A 35 -14.70 -6.59 15.17
CA SER A 35 -16.11 -6.22 14.98
C SER A 35 -16.28 -5.12 13.93
N VAL A 36 -15.47 -4.05 13.99
CA VAL A 36 -15.53 -2.95 13.01
C VAL A 36 -15.16 -3.43 11.61
N LEU A 37 -14.12 -4.26 11.47
CA LEU A 37 -13.74 -4.82 10.17
C LEU A 37 -14.84 -5.70 9.56
N ALA A 38 -15.53 -6.50 10.40
CA ALA A 38 -16.66 -7.32 9.98
C ALA A 38 -17.86 -6.47 9.54
N GLU A 39 -18.19 -5.42 10.29
CA GLU A 39 -19.27 -4.47 9.95
C GLU A 39 -19.01 -3.74 8.63
N LEU A 40 -17.76 -3.37 8.36
CA LEU A 40 -17.35 -2.68 7.13
C LEU A 40 -17.13 -3.63 5.94
N GLY A 41 -17.21 -4.95 6.14
CA GLY A 41 -16.94 -5.93 5.09
C GLY A 41 -15.49 -5.93 4.60
N VAL A 42 -14.54 -5.55 5.46
CA VAL A 42 -13.12 -5.52 5.12
C VAL A 42 -12.56 -6.94 5.08
N ALA A 43 -12.05 -7.35 3.92
CA ALA A 43 -11.61 -8.73 3.67
C ALA A 43 -10.08 -8.91 3.59
N PHE A 44 -9.28 -7.84 3.66
CA PHE A 44 -7.83 -7.99 3.65
C PHE A 44 -7.31 -8.47 5.03
N PRO A 45 -6.20 -9.22 5.07
CA PRO A 45 -5.60 -9.68 6.33
C PRO A 45 -5.34 -8.53 7.30
N SER A 46 -5.70 -8.71 8.56
CA SER A 46 -5.47 -7.74 9.64
C SER A 46 -4.96 -8.41 10.91
N VAL A 47 -4.14 -7.70 11.66
CA VAL A 47 -3.59 -8.10 12.96
C VAL A 47 -3.66 -6.95 13.95
N THR A 48 -3.38 -7.23 15.21
CA THR A 48 -3.25 -6.21 16.27
C THR A 48 -1.80 -6.17 16.77
N ASP A 49 -1.34 -5.00 17.20
CA ASP A 49 -0.05 -4.75 17.85
C ASP A 49 -0.27 -4.25 19.28
N PRO A 50 -0.86 -5.08 20.18
CA PRO A 50 -1.26 -4.65 21.52
C PRO A 50 -0.08 -4.19 22.39
N ASP A 51 1.12 -4.70 22.11
CA ASP A 51 2.36 -4.34 22.82
C ASP A 51 3.10 -3.17 22.17
N GLY A 52 2.60 -2.62 21.05
CA GLY A 52 3.22 -1.56 20.28
C GLY A 52 4.61 -1.92 19.71
N ALA A 53 4.90 -3.22 19.56
CA ALA A 53 6.21 -3.72 19.14
C ALA A 53 6.51 -3.34 17.69
N LEU A 54 5.52 -3.50 16.80
CA LEU A 54 5.67 -3.09 15.41
C LEU A 54 5.74 -1.56 15.29
N GLN A 55 4.86 -0.84 15.99
CA GLN A 55 4.87 0.63 15.97
C GLN A 55 6.23 1.20 16.37
N ARG A 56 6.88 0.63 17.40
CA ARG A 56 8.25 1.01 17.80
C ARG A 56 9.28 0.63 16.75
N ALA A 57 9.22 -0.59 16.20
CA ALA A 57 10.17 -1.05 15.19
C ALA A 57 10.18 -0.18 13.93
N LEU A 58 9.02 0.38 13.55
CA LEU A 58 8.88 1.25 12.39
C LEU A 58 9.33 2.71 12.64
N ASN A 59 9.65 3.09 13.88
CA ASN A 59 9.96 4.48 14.26
C ASN A 59 8.95 5.50 13.72
N GLY A 60 7.68 5.11 13.63
CA GLY A 60 6.61 5.94 13.07
C GLY A 60 6.24 7.10 14.00
N PRO A 61 5.73 8.22 13.47
CA PRO A 61 5.19 9.29 14.28
C PRO A 61 3.97 8.81 15.09
N ARG A 62 3.73 9.38 16.27
CA ARG A 62 2.59 9.04 17.14
C ARG A 62 1.29 9.69 16.67
N VAL A 63 0.95 9.51 15.40
CA VAL A 63 -0.29 9.99 14.77
C VAL A 63 -0.84 8.87 13.92
N LEU A 64 -2.17 8.80 13.81
CA LEU A 64 -2.86 7.83 12.97
C LEU A 64 -3.82 8.55 12.01
N PRO A 65 -4.12 7.97 10.84
CA PRO A 65 -3.58 6.71 10.31
C PRO A 65 -2.17 6.86 9.69
N LEU A 66 -1.39 5.77 9.65
CA LEU A 66 -0.13 5.67 8.91
C LEU A 66 -0.20 4.57 7.85
N SER A 67 0.53 4.74 6.76
CA SER A 67 0.68 3.72 5.73
C SER A 67 2.15 3.56 5.39
N PHE A 68 2.59 2.32 5.20
CA PHE A 68 3.96 1.99 4.87
C PHE A 68 4.01 1.13 3.61
N VAL A 69 5.08 1.27 2.84
CA VAL A 69 5.40 0.37 1.74
C VAL A 69 6.63 -0.43 2.12
N VAL A 70 6.52 -1.74 2.06
CA VAL A 70 7.63 -2.68 2.20
C VAL A 70 8.11 -3.05 0.81
N ARG A 71 9.41 -2.88 0.57
CA ARG A 71 10.04 -3.21 -0.72
C ARG A 71 10.47 -4.68 -0.78
N PRO A 72 10.76 -5.20 -1.99
CA PRO A 72 11.28 -6.56 -2.14
C PRO A 72 12.57 -6.84 -1.39
N ASP A 73 13.39 -5.83 -1.13
CA ASP A 73 14.64 -5.92 -0.34
C ASP A 73 14.40 -5.87 1.19
N GLY A 74 13.14 -5.76 1.62
CA GLY A 74 12.76 -5.65 3.03
C GLY A 74 12.83 -4.24 3.61
N SER A 75 13.26 -3.23 2.84
CA SER A 75 13.24 -1.84 3.30
C SER A 75 11.81 -1.34 3.45
N VAL A 76 11.57 -0.53 4.49
CA VAL A 76 10.25 0.02 4.81
C VAL A 76 10.27 1.53 4.68
N GLN A 77 9.26 2.09 4.02
CA GLN A 77 9.08 3.54 3.92
C GLN A 77 7.69 3.97 4.32
N LEU A 78 7.64 5.03 5.13
CA LEU A 78 6.42 5.74 5.46
C LEU A 78 5.90 6.47 4.22
N VAL A 79 4.64 6.23 3.89
CA VAL A 79 3.90 7.07 2.95
C VAL A 79 3.48 8.33 3.71
N PRO A 80 3.83 9.54 3.24
CA PRO A 80 3.46 10.78 3.91
C PRO A 80 1.95 10.84 4.19
N PRO A 81 1.51 11.18 5.42
CA PRO A 81 0.09 11.26 5.75
C PRO A 81 -0.66 12.21 4.81
N ARG A 82 -1.66 11.68 4.11
CA ARG A 82 -2.50 12.43 3.17
C ARG A 82 -3.86 11.76 3.02
N VAL A 83 -4.86 12.56 2.66
CA VAL A 83 -6.16 12.03 2.26
C VAL A 83 -6.06 11.52 0.82
N PHE A 84 -6.36 10.25 0.62
CA PHE A 84 -6.56 9.65 -0.69
C PHE A 84 -8.02 9.82 -1.12
N ARG A 85 -8.26 10.31 -2.33
CA ARG A 85 -9.62 10.49 -2.88
C ARG A 85 -9.96 9.50 -3.99
N SER A 86 -9.01 8.69 -4.41
CA SER A 86 -9.23 7.67 -5.44
C SER A 86 -8.25 6.50 -5.32
N VAL A 87 -8.63 5.37 -5.93
CA VAL A 87 -7.77 4.20 -6.06
C VAL A 87 -6.51 4.51 -6.86
N GLU A 88 -6.59 5.42 -7.85
CA GLU A 88 -5.44 5.78 -8.65
C GLU A 88 -4.40 6.56 -7.84
N GLU A 89 -4.83 7.44 -6.93
CA GLU A 89 -3.89 8.11 -6.02
C GLU A 89 -3.14 7.11 -5.11
N VAL A 90 -3.82 6.06 -4.66
CA VAL A 90 -3.18 4.98 -3.89
C VAL A 90 -2.18 4.22 -4.77
N ARG A 91 -2.57 3.88 -6.00
CA ARG A 91 -1.70 3.18 -6.96
C ARG A 91 -0.43 3.98 -7.25
N GLN A 92 -0.57 5.28 -7.49
CA GLN A 92 0.57 6.16 -7.74
C GLN A 92 1.47 6.26 -6.52
N ALA A 93 0.92 6.46 -5.33
CA ALA A 93 1.72 6.50 -4.09
C ALA A 93 2.50 5.19 -3.89
N VAL A 94 1.86 4.03 -4.06
CA VAL A 94 2.56 2.74 -3.95
C VAL A 94 3.66 2.63 -5.00
N ALA A 95 3.39 2.99 -6.25
CA ALA A 95 4.35 2.88 -7.34
C ALA A 95 5.54 3.84 -7.19
N GLU A 96 5.34 5.06 -6.68
CA GLU A 96 6.40 6.00 -6.31
C GLU A 96 7.33 5.40 -5.25
N HIS A 97 6.77 4.86 -4.17
CA HIS A 97 7.54 4.29 -3.08
C HIS A 97 8.25 3.00 -3.48
N LEU A 98 7.67 2.17 -4.37
CA LEU A 98 8.37 1.00 -4.90
C LEU A 98 9.55 1.37 -5.82
N ARG A 99 9.51 2.52 -6.51
CA ARG A 99 10.57 2.94 -7.46
C ARG A 99 11.75 3.64 -6.81
N ALA A 100 11.55 4.38 -5.72
CA ALA A 100 12.51 5.32 -5.12
C ALA A 100 13.79 4.70 -4.49
N GLY A 101 14.20 3.50 -4.89
CA GLY A 101 15.40 2.80 -4.41
C GLY A 101 16.41 2.38 -5.49
N HIS A 102 16.23 2.78 -6.76
CA HIS A 102 17.20 2.51 -7.85
C HIS A 102 18.23 3.64 -8.05
N GLY A 103 18.62 4.30 -6.96
CA GLY A 103 19.68 5.33 -6.97
C GLY A 103 21.05 4.71 -6.71
#